data_AF-A0A7S1B6J2-F1
#
_entry.id   AF-A0A7S1B6J2-F1
#
_cell.length_a   1.000
_cell.length_b   1.000
_cell.length_c   1.000
_cell.angle_alpha   90.00
_cell.angle_beta   90.00
_cell.angle_gamma   90.00
#
_symmetry.space_group_name_H-M   'P 1'
#
loop_
_entity.id
_entity.type
_entity.pdbx_description
1 polymer ?
#
loop_
_entity_poly.entity_id
_entity_poly.type
_entity_poly.pdbx_seq_one_letter_code
_entity_poly.pdbx_strand_id
1 'polypeptide(L)'
;SSIVAAMSDPPPPPPLTERNYVKSLSSALHSGASYEIAALLCPPLPSTSISSTSISSTSSSASASLSPAPVASTHHHPSLSSIPIDYLDSPDVAVAVADWNPAASHGYAVYTYAASPSGVSPPFPAQSALHAALNRLLGQCSGNWLVPAVVHCCRRTYLLALSLDALTKRSSSSASGGENHLERAVTLIQESFSRALNDRREFRAESARLDARSSKKVGVLPIVNVLFGIYFRLGNLRLCKNLLRPVESQGLRDRPVAAAAAERDVADDPLRARAIRGSLGATYRYYVGRLAMFEDQYDGAEEHLGAAWEHCREMGRFQKDTAGEGGMRRNRRRILNYLLPVKMLRGRLPARKFLIRYGLKEFLPLVESIRQGDLRTFNDSLEVYQEVFIRRGTFLLLEKCKSVCYRNLFKRLYLITGLTQLPLSSILVAFRSLQVDIDLDEIECILANLIFRGYVKGYISHAKRILVLSKKDPFPKSAVIK
;
A
#
# COMPACT_ATOMS: atom_id res chain seq x y z
N SER A 1 2.27 -1.77 6.34
CA SER A 1 3.19 -2.33 7.34
C SER A 1 4.14 -3.41 6.81
N SER A 2 4.49 -3.51 5.52
CA SER A 2 5.54 -4.49 5.15
C SER A 2 6.31 -4.28 3.85
N ILE A 3 6.29 -3.11 3.20
CA ILE A 3 7.36 -2.79 2.22
C ILE A 3 8.19 -1.56 2.65
N VAL A 4 7.84 -1.00 3.82
CA VAL A 4 8.66 -0.03 4.58
C VAL A 4 9.50 -0.73 5.67
N ALA A 5 9.55 -2.07 5.63
CA ALA A 5 10.24 -2.92 6.62
C ALA A 5 11.72 -3.18 6.28
N ALA A 6 12.33 -2.37 5.41
CA ALA A 6 13.78 -2.41 5.20
C ALA A 6 14.55 -1.68 6.34
N MET A 7 13.83 -1.15 7.33
CA MET A 7 14.40 -0.62 8.56
C MET A 7 13.55 -1.17 9.69
N SER A 8 14.08 -2.13 10.44
CA SER A 8 13.51 -2.52 11.73
C SER A 8 13.35 -1.25 12.57
N ASP A 9 12.14 -1.01 13.09
CA ASP A 9 11.95 0.10 14.01
C ASP A 9 12.85 -0.21 15.24
N PRO A 10 13.71 0.73 15.68
CA PRO A 10 14.58 0.51 16.83
C PRO A 10 13.73 0.21 18.08
N PRO A 11 14.29 -0.40 19.14
CA PRO A 11 13.58 -0.59 20.40
C PRO A 11 13.12 0.76 20.99
N PRO A 12 12.04 0.78 21.81
CA PRO A 12 11.61 2.00 22.49
C PRO A 12 12.77 2.59 23.29
N PRO A 13 13.03 3.91 23.14
CA PRO A 13 14.21 4.50 23.73
C PRO A 13 14.02 4.61 25.26
N PRO A 14 15.10 4.53 26.05
CA PRO A 14 15.01 4.68 27.49
C PRO A 14 14.53 6.10 27.85
N PRO A 15 13.77 6.29 28.95
CA PRO A 15 13.40 7.63 29.38
C PRO A 15 14.67 8.44 29.69
N LEU A 16 14.84 9.57 29.00
CA LEU A 16 15.94 10.51 29.22
C LEU A 16 15.39 11.77 29.88
N THR A 17 16.17 12.34 30.79
CA THR A 17 15.92 13.71 31.25
C THR A 17 16.11 14.68 30.09
N GLU A 18 15.42 15.83 30.12
CA GLU A 18 15.51 16.87 29.08
C GLU A 18 16.97 17.25 28.78
N ARG A 19 17.77 17.43 29.84
CA ARG A 19 19.21 17.73 29.73
C ARG A 19 20.00 16.65 29.01
N ASN A 20 19.67 15.37 29.23
CA ASN A 20 20.35 14.26 28.57
C ASN A 20 19.88 14.08 27.13
N TYR A 21 18.59 14.34 26.85
CA TYR A 21 18.05 14.34 25.48
C TYR A 21 18.73 15.39 24.61
N VAL A 22 18.82 16.64 25.08
CA VAL A 22 19.46 17.75 24.35
C VAL A 22 20.94 17.47 24.10
N LYS A 23 21.65 16.91 25.08
CA LYS A 23 23.05 16.49 24.91
C LYS A 23 23.21 15.40 23.85
N SER A 24 22.36 14.37 23.87
CA SER A 24 22.40 13.29 22.88
C SER A 24 22.04 13.77 21.48
N LEU A 25 21.03 14.64 21.35
CA LEU A 25 20.64 15.23 20.08
C LEU A 25 21.74 16.15 19.53
N SER A 26 22.34 16.97 20.39
CA SER A 26 23.49 17.79 20.02
C SER A 26 24.64 16.92 19.53
N SER A 27 25.02 15.87 20.27
CA SER A 27 26.07 14.92 19.86
C SER A 27 25.78 14.28 18.50
N ALA A 28 24.53 13.83 18.26
CA ALA A 28 24.11 13.23 17.01
C ALA A 28 24.12 14.21 15.82
N LEU A 29 23.80 15.49 16.07
CA LEU A 29 23.91 16.57 15.08
C LEU A 29 25.37 16.86 14.73
N HIS A 30 26.27 16.87 15.72
CA HIS A 30 27.71 17.06 15.50
C HIS A 30 28.36 15.90 14.74
N SER A 31 27.95 14.67 15.02
CA SER A 31 28.45 13.48 14.32
C SER A 31 27.85 13.29 12.92
N GLY A 32 26.79 14.03 12.57
CA GLY A 32 26.04 13.83 11.33
C GLY A 32 25.34 12.46 11.26
N ALA A 33 25.15 11.80 12.41
CA ALA A 33 24.54 10.47 12.50
C ALA A 33 23.02 10.56 12.27
N SER A 34 22.61 10.65 11.00
CA SER A 34 21.21 10.83 10.59
C SER A 34 20.23 9.83 11.21
N TYR A 35 20.68 8.61 11.48
CA TYR A 35 19.85 7.58 12.11
C TYR A 35 19.66 7.79 13.61
N GLU A 36 20.69 8.27 14.31
CA GLU A 36 20.57 8.64 15.72
C GLU A 36 19.68 9.87 15.87
N ILE A 37 19.82 10.85 14.98
CA ILE A 37 18.93 12.01 14.88
C ILE A 37 17.48 11.55 14.65
N ALA A 38 17.26 10.62 13.71
CA ALA A 38 15.93 10.08 13.43
C ALA A 38 15.35 9.33 14.65
N ALA A 39 16.17 8.54 15.35
CA ALA A 39 15.76 7.80 16.54
C ALA A 39 15.40 8.72 17.71
N LEU A 40 16.14 9.81 17.91
CA LEU A 40 15.90 10.80 18.97
C LEU A 40 14.70 11.70 18.67
N LEU A 41 14.56 12.17 17.43
CA LEU A 41 13.47 13.08 17.05
C LEU A 41 12.15 12.34 16.81
N CYS A 42 12.20 11.09 16.36
CA CYS A 42 11.03 10.34 15.95
C CYS A 42 11.06 8.89 16.48
N PRO A 43 11.03 8.68 17.80
CA PRO A 43 11.14 7.34 18.37
C PRO A 43 9.94 6.43 18.02
N PRO A 44 10.14 5.10 18.10
CA PRO A 44 9.07 4.11 17.92
C PRO A 44 7.97 4.30 18.96
N LEU A 45 6.71 4.08 18.58
CA LEU A 45 5.61 4.08 19.54
C LEU A 45 5.67 2.82 20.40
N PRO A 46 5.25 2.89 21.68
CA PRO A 46 5.13 1.71 22.53
C PRO A 46 4.20 0.67 21.90
N SER A 47 4.61 -0.60 22.00
CA SER A 47 3.96 -1.77 21.39
C SER A 47 2.55 -2.06 21.91
N THR A 48 2.04 -1.29 22.87
CA THR A 48 0.71 -1.46 23.48
C THR A 48 -0.44 -0.83 22.68
N SER A 49 -0.18 -0.16 21.54
CA SER A 49 -1.24 0.42 20.70
C SER A 49 -1.34 -0.18 19.29
N ILE A 50 -0.50 -1.15 18.94
CA ILE A 50 -0.47 -1.72 17.58
C ILE A 50 -0.39 -3.25 17.66
N SER A 51 -1.43 -3.87 18.22
CA SER A 51 -1.79 -5.18 17.67
C SER A 51 -2.17 -4.91 16.22
N SER A 52 -1.35 -5.41 15.29
CA SER A 52 -1.79 -5.59 13.92
C SER A 52 -2.85 -6.70 13.91
N THR A 53 -4.01 -6.44 14.48
CA THR A 53 -5.18 -7.30 14.32
C THR A 53 -5.53 -7.25 12.84
N SER A 54 -5.24 -8.37 12.18
CA SER A 54 -6.14 -8.96 11.22
C SER A 54 -7.57 -8.46 11.45
N ILE A 55 -8.16 -7.80 10.47
CA ILE A 55 -9.61 -7.82 10.34
C ILE A 55 -9.96 -9.25 9.94
N SER A 56 -10.02 -10.10 10.95
CA SER A 56 -10.76 -11.35 11.02
C SER A 56 -11.69 -11.16 12.22
N SER A 57 -12.82 -10.53 11.99
CA SER A 57 -13.90 -10.46 12.96
C SER A 57 -14.67 -11.77 12.88
N THR A 58 -14.30 -12.75 13.71
CA THR A 58 -15.23 -13.79 14.15
C THR A 58 -15.96 -13.25 15.37
N SER A 59 -17.27 -13.15 15.25
CA SER A 59 -18.21 -12.83 16.31
C SER A 59 -18.28 -13.97 17.34
N SER A 60 -18.11 -13.66 18.61
CA SER A 60 -18.74 -14.41 19.70
C SER A 60 -18.93 -13.50 20.91
N SER A 61 -20.19 -13.39 21.31
CA SER A 61 -20.74 -12.75 22.49
C SER A 61 -20.11 -13.24 23.80
N ALA A 62 -19.72 -12.31 24.68
CA ALA A 62 -19.77 -12.52 26.13
C ALA A 62 -19.75 -11.14 26.83
N SER A 63 -20.86 -10.85 27.51
CA SER A 63 -21.09 -9.74 28.42
C SER A 63 -20.21 -9.84 29.67
N ALA A 64 -19.48 -8.78 30.00
CA ALA A 64 -19.03 -8.52 31.37
C ALA A 64 -18.97 -7.02 31.61
N SER A 65 -19.87 -6.56 32.46
CA SER A 65 -20.01 -5.21 33.01
C SER A 65 -18.78 -4.77 33.77
N LEU A 66 -18.22 -3.60 33.45
CA LEU A 66 -17.37 -2.82 34.34
C LEU A 66 -17.68 -1.33 34.12
N SER A 67 -18.08 -0.71 35.21
CA SER A 67 -18.65 0.63 35.38
C SER A 67 -17.68 1.77 35.01
N PRO A 68 -18.18 2.99 34.72
CA PRO A 68 -17.36 4.12 34.30
C PRO A 68 -16.69 4.79 35.51
N ALA A 69 -15.38 5.06 35.39
CA ALA A 69 -14.64 5.89 36.35
C ALA A 69 -14.22 7.22 35.69
N PRO A 70 -14.06 8.31 36.47
CA PRO A 70 -14.58 9.63 36.13
C PRO A 70 -13.62 10.51 35.30
N VAL A 71 -14.23 11.48 34.64
CA VAL A 71 -13.59 12.69 34.11
C VAL A 71 -13.09 13.55 35.30
N ALA A 72 -11.77 13.61 35.48
CA ALA A 72 -11.02 14.60 36.26
C ALA A 72 -9.53 14.36 35.95
N SER A 73 -8.63 15.33 35.79
CA SER A 73 -8.58 16.74 36.14
C SER A 73 -7.47 17.38 35.30
N THR A 74 -7.58 18.70 35.11
CA THR A 74 -6.56 19.60 34.60
C THR A 74 -5.24 19.44 35.37
N HIS A 75 -4.25 18.77 34.78
CA HIS A 75 -2.85 18.91 35.18
C HIS A 75 -2.16 19.90 34.26
N HIS A 76 -1.70 21.02 34.84
CA HIS A 76 -0.90 22.04 34.19
C HIS A 76 0.31 21.41 33.48
N HIS A 77 0.33 21.48 32.15
CA HIS A 77 1.56 21.37 31.39
C HIS A 77 2.46 22.56 31.76
N PRO A 78 3.76 22.38 32.07
CA PRO A 78 4.67 23.50 32.14
C PRO A 78 4.69 24.18 30.78
N SER A 79 4.48 25.49 30.76
CA SER A 79 4.57 26.33 29.56
C SER A 79 5.98 26.22 28.97
N LEU A 80 6.14 25.42 27.92
CA LEU A 80 7.39 25.24 27.15
C LEU A 80 7.65 26.45 26.23
N SER A 81 7.60 27.66 26.80
CA SER A 81 8.10 28.87 26.16
C SER A 81 9.43 29.22 26.81
N SER A 82 10.50 29.15 26.01
CA SER A 82 11.92 29.44 26.32
C SER A 82 12.69 28.34 27.07
N ILE A 83 13.56 27.66 26.33
CA ILE A 83 14.69 26.89 26.88
C ILE A 83 15.87 27.89 26.98
N PRO A 84 16.47 28.14 28.16
CA PRO A 84 17.65 29.01 28.27
C PRO A 84 18.89 28.34 27.67
N ILE A 85 19.63 29.05 26.82
CA ILE A 85 20.82 28.60 26.12
C ILE A 85 22.03 29.35 26.68
N ASP A 86 22.66 28.84 27.73
CA ASP A 86 23.94 29.39 28.23
C ASP A 86 25.10 28.38 28.13
N TYR A 87 25.02 27.36 27.26
CA TYR A 87 26.04 26.29 27.24
C TYR A 87 26.43 25.78 25.84
N LEU A 88 26.72 26.70 24.90
CA LEU A 88 27.35 26.36 23.61
C LEU A 88 28.32 27.47 23.18
N ASP A 89 29.50 27.54 23.80
CA ASP A 89 30.57 28.45 23.38
C ASP A 89 31.28 27.92 22.12
N SER A 90 30.67 28.19 20.97
CA SER A 90 31.32 28.35 19.67
C SER A 90 30.41 29.22 18.79
N PRO A 91 30.88 30.37 18.27
CA PRO A 91 30.03 31.33 17.58
C PRO A 91 29.38 30.79 16.30
N ASP A 92 29.96 29.77 15.66
CA ASP A 92 29.36 29.10 14.50
C ASP A 92 28.30 28.04 14.90
N VAL A 93 28.33 27.55 16.15
CA VAL A 93 27.42 26.53 16.69
C VAL A 93 26.17 27.15 17.33
N ALA A 94 26.31 28.32 17.96
CA ALA A 94 25.19 29.05 18.56
C ALA A 94 24.10 29.42 17.53
N VAL A 95 24.49 29.73 16.30
CA VAL A 95 23.57 30.05 15.19
C VAL A 95 22.90 28.79 14.62
N ALA A 96 23.66 27.69 14.50
CA ALA A 96 23.16 26.43 13.93
C ALA A 96 22.21 25.66 14.85
N VAL A 97 22.32 25.78 16.18
CA VAL A 97 21.42 25.10 17.13
C VAL A 97 20.11 25.88 17.33
N ALA A 98 20.11 27.21 17.15
CA ALA A 98 18.91 28.03 17.25
C ALA A 98 17.79 27.61 16.27
N ASP A 99 18.17 27.27 15.02
CA ASP A 99 17.24 26.81 13.99
C ASP A 99 16.61 25.45 14.31
N TRP A 100 17.29 24.63 15.13
CA TRP A 100 16.83 23.31 15.55
C TRP A 100 15.96 23.33 16.81
N ASN A 101 15.92 24.45 17.55
CA ASN A 101 15.14 24.57 18.78
C ASN A 101 13.67 24.12 18.63
N PRO A 102 12.92 24.50 17.56
CA PRO A 102 11.56 24.01 17.38
C PRO A 102 11.49 22.50 17.13
N ALA A 103 12.45 21.94 16.38
CA ALA A 103 12.48 20.50 16.11
C ALA A 103 12.87 19.71 17.37
N ALA A 104 13.81 20.21 18.17
CA ALA A 104 14.24 19.60 19.42
C ALA A 104 13.13 19.62 20.49
N SER A 105 12.42 20.74 20.64
CA SER A 105 11.35 20.86 21.64
C SER A 105 10.16 19.96 21.32
N HIS A 106 9.68 19.97 20.07
CA HIS A 106 8.59 19.09 19.64
C HIS A 106 9.04 17.62 19.59
N GLY A 107 10.30 17.35 19.21
CA GLY A 107 10.91 16.02 19.24
C GLY A 107 10.95 15.44 20.66
N TYR A 108 11.32 16.26 21.65
CA TYR A 108 11.33 15.85 23.05
C TYR A 108 9.91 15.56 23.57
N ALA A 109 8.91 16.35 23.17
CA ALA A 109 7.50 16.07 23.50
C ALA A 109 7.02 14.73 22.91
N VAL A 110 7.42 14.40 21.66
CA VAL A 110 7.13 13.08 21.07
C VAL A 110 7.91 11.97 21.78
N TYR A 111 9.16 12.23 22.18
CA TYR A 111 10.05 11.28 22.84
C TYR A 111 9.59 10.88 24.23
N THR A 112 9.33 11.86 25.09
CA THR A 112 8.80 11.68 26.44
C THR A 112 7.51 10.89 26.43
N TYR A 113 6.64 11.18 25.46
CA TYR A 113 5.43 10.41 25.25
C TYR A 113 5.74 8.94 24.87
N ALA A 114 6.62 8.70 23.89
CA ALA A 114 6.97 7.35 23.45
C ALA A 114 7.62 6.51 24.56
N ALA A 115 8.34 7.17 25.47
CA ALA A 115 8.96 6.57 26.65
C ALA A 115 7.99 6.40 27.84
N SER A 116 6.78 6.98 27.78
CA SER A 116 5.80 6.90 28.85
C SER A 116 4.97 5.60 28.76
N PRO A 117 4.78 4.86 29.88
CA PRO A 117 3.96 3.65 29.92
C PRO A 117 2.44 3.92 29.89
N SER A 118 2.01 5.19 30.01
CA SER A 118 0.61 5.59 30.02
C SER A 118 0.03 5.64 28.61
N GLY A 119 -0.96 4.79 28.33
CA GLY A 119 -1.61 4.60 27.01
C GLY A 119 -2.43 5.78 26.46
N VAL A 120 -2.11 7.03 26.80
CA VAL A 120 -2.56 8.23 26.06
C VAL A 120 -1.92 8.18 24.67
N SER A 121 -2.36 8.89 23.62
CA SER A 121 -1.67 8.99 22.29
C SER A 121 -0.67 10.16 22.31
N PRO A 122 0.43 10.21 21.51
CA PRO A 122 1.20 11.45 21.41
C PRO A 122 0.26 12.51 20.88
N PRO A 123 0.32 13.76 21.38
CA PRO A 123 -0.49 14.81 20.82
C PRO A 123 -0.06 14.99 19.35
N PHE A 124 -0.96 14.67 18.42
CA PHE A 124 -0.78 14.95 17.00
C PHE A 124 -0.32 16.39 16.71
N PRO A 125 -0.71 17.41 17.51
CA PRO A 125 -0.13 18.75 17.41
C PRO A 125 1.40 18.77 17.53
N ALA A 126 2.00 18.06 18.49
CA ALA A 126 3.45 18.02 18.66
C ALA A 126 4.14 17.29 17.49
N GLN A 127 3.58 16.17 17.02
CA GLN A 127 4.11 15.46 15.84
C GLN A 127 4.00 16.33 14.56
N SER A 128 2.90 17.06 14.41
CA SER A 128 2.68 17.94 13.26
C SER A 128 3.63 19.13 13.28
N ALA A 129 3.86 19.72 14.45
CA ALA A 129 4.79 20.82 14.63
C ALA A 129 6.24 20.39 14.42
N LEU A 130 6.63 19.22 14.91
CA LEU A 130 7.93 18.59 14.61
C LEU A 130 8.11 18.38 13.10
N HIS A 131 7.11 17.82 12.42
CA HIS A 131 7.16 17.60 10.98
C HIS A 131 7.33 18.92 10.22
N ALA A 132 6.55 19.94 10.56
CA ALA A 132 6.69 21.27 9.97
C ALA A 132 8.09 21.87 10.20
N ALA A 133 8.65 21.70 11.41
CA ALA A 133 10.02 22.13 11.70
C ALA A 133 11.05 21.38 10.83
N LEU A 134 10.92 20.06 10.69
CA LEU A 134 11.78 19.25 9.83
C LEU A 134 11.66 19.61 8.35
N ASN A 135 10.48 19.99 7.87
CA ASN A 135 10.31 20.50 6.50
C ASN A 135 11.05 21.82 6.28
N ARG A 136 10.99 22.75 7.25
CA ARG A 136 11.75 24.01 7.18
C ARG A 136 13.26 23.74 7.13
N LEU A 137 13.75 22.91 8.05
CA LEU A 137 15.15 22.48 8.10
C LEU A 137 15.57 21.78 6.81
N LEU A 138 14.76 20.88 6.26
CA LEU A 138 15.04 20.23 4.97
C LEU A 138 15.19 21.25 3.84
N GLY A 139 14.47 22.37 3.87
CA GLY A 139 14.65 23.45 2.90
C GLY A 139 16.01 24.12 3.00
N GLN A 140 16.46 24.40 4.23
CA GLN A 140 17.68 25.15 4.54
C GLN A 140 18.95 24.28 4.45
N CYS A 141 18.88 23.00 4.83
CA CYS A 141 20.03 22.12 4.89
C CYS A 141 20.67 21.90 3.51
N SER A 142 22.00 21.82 3.48
CA SER A 142 22.77 21.37 2.32
C SER A 142 22.76 19.83 2.26
N GLY A 143 22.55 19.29 1.06
CA GLY A 143 22.65 17.85 0.81
C GLY A 143 21.48 17.00 1.30
N ASN A 144 21.70 15.69 1.40
CA ASN A 144 20.66 14.67 1.63
C ASN A 144 20.73 13.99 3.01
N TRP A 145 21.68 14.39 3.88
CA TRP A 145 21.89 13.77 5.19
C TRP A 145 20.66 13.80 6.11
N LEU A 146 19.79 14.82 5.97
CA LEU A 146 18.56 14.95 6.75
C LEU A 146 17.39 14.09 6.23
N VAL A 147 17.49 13.58 5.00
CA VAL A 147 16.40 12.85 4.33
C VAL A 147 15.92 11.63 5.13
N PRO A 148 16.79 10.78 5.72
CA PRO A 148 16.33 9.63 6.53
C PRO A 148 15.42 10.03 7.69
N ALA A 149 15.77 11.11 8.42
CA ALA A 149 14.95 11.59 9.53
C ALA A 149 13.59 12.13 9.05
N VAL A 150 13.56 12.85 7.93
CA VAL A 150 12.31 13.33 7.32
C VAL A 150 11.44 12.16 6.85
N VAL A 151 12.02 11.15 6.20
CA VAL A 151 11.29 9.95 5.77
C VAL A 151 10.69 9.22 6.98
N HIS A 152 11.45 9.10 8.07
CA HIS A 152 10.95 8.51 9.30
C HIS A 152 9.81 9.34 9.91
N CYS A 153 9.97 10.67 9.96
CA CYS A 153 8.92 11.59 10.40
C CYS A 153 7.64 11.47 9.54
N CYS A 154 7.76 11.37 8.22
CA CYS A 154 6.62 11.15 7.31
C CYS A 154 5.85 9.87 7.68
N ARG A 155 6.56 8.77 7.89
CA ARG A 155 5.97 7.48 8.31
C ARG A 155 5.30 7.63 9.68
N ARG A 156 5.94 8.32 10.62
CA ARG A 156 5.41 8.56 11.97
C ARG A 156 4.13 9.39 11.96
N THR A 157 4.12 10.52 11.26
CA THR A 157 2.96 11.39 11.10
C THR A 157 1.80 10.62 10.46
N TYR A 158 2.07 9.81 9.43
CA TYR A 158 1.04 8.95 8.83
C TYR A 158 0.46 7.94 9.82
N LEU A 159 1.31 7.17 10.52
CA LEU A 159 0.83 6.13 11.43
C LEU A 159 0.03 6.70 12.59
N LEU A 160 0.46 7.85 13.13
CA LEU A 160 -0.24 8.54 14.21
C LEU A 160 -1.59 9.10 13.75
N ALA A 161 -1.64 9.78 12.60
CA ALA A 161 -2.89 10.23 12.02
C ALA A 161 -3.86 9.07 11.80
N LEU A 162 -3.36 7.96 11.27
CA LEU A 162 -4.16 6.76 11.02
C LEU A 162 -4.73 6.15 12.32
N SER A 163 -3.95 6.09 13.39
CA SER A 163 -4.43 5.55 14.67
C SER A 163 -5.48 6.45 15.30
N LEU A 164 -5.26 7.77 15.26
CA LEU A 164 -6.20 8.74 15.84
C LEU A 164 -7.53 8.76 15.10
N ASP A 165 -7.51 8.84 13.76
CA ASP A 165 -8.74 8.80 12.97
C ASP A 165 -9.50 7.47 13.14
N ALA A 166 -8.79 6.37 13.43
CA ALA A 166 -9.43 5.08 13.75
C ALA A 166 -10.05 5.04 15.15
N LEU A 167 -9.45 5.72 16.13
CA LEU A 167 -10.01 5.88 17.48
C LEU A 167 -11.24 6.79 17.45
N THR A 168 -11.17 7.92 16.75
CA THR A 168 -12.30 8.85 16.58
C THR A 168 -13.51 8.15 15.97
N LYS A 169 -13.29 7.31 14.93
CA LYS A 169 -14.36 6.49 14.31
C LYS A 169 -14.99 5.46 15.24
N ARG A 170 -14.26 4.99 16.27
CA ARG A 170 -14.78 4.04 17.26
C ARG A 170 -15.53 4.75 18.39
N SER A 171 -15.16 5.98 18.72
CA SER A 171 -15.83 6.79 19.74
C SER A 171 -17.04 7.57 19.20
N SER A 172 -17.11 7.83 17.89
CA SER A 172 -18.15 8.65 17.28
C SER A 172 -19.36 7.82 16.77
N SER A 173 -20.28 7.50 17.68
CA SER A 173 -21.72 7.45 17.38
C SER A 173 -22.37 8.85 17.50
N SER A 174 -21.58 9.90 17.75
CA SER A 174 -22.02 11.29 17.83
C SER A 174 -21.37 12.17 16.76
N ALA A 175 -22.21 12.93 16.07
CA ALA A 175 -21.94 13.70 14.87
C ALA A 175 -21.32 15.09 15.14
N SER A 176 -20.10 15.18 15.66
CA SER A 176 -19.34 16.45 15.65
C SER A 176 -17.96 16.27 15.05
N GLY A 177 -17.62 17.10 14.07
CA GLY A 177 -16.41 17.05 13.25
C GLY A 177 -15.11 16.96 14.06
N GLY A 178 -14.64 15.73 14.27
CA GLY A 178 -13.27 15.49 14.70
C GLY A 178 -12.29 15.92 13.60
N GLU A 179 -11.14 16.46 14.01
CA GLU A 179 -10.08 16.84 13.08
C GLU A 179 -9.68 15.64 12.19
N ASN A 180 -9.66 15.85 10.87
CA ASN A 180 -9.15 14.86 9.92
C ASN A 180 -7.63 14.86 9.94
N HIS A 181 -7.02 14.13 10.88
CA HIS A 181 -5.57 14.11 11.05
C HIS A 181 -4.86 13.58 9.80
N LEU A 182 -5.48 12.65 9.04
CA LEU A 182 -4.92 12.17 7.77
C LEU A 182 -4.82 13.27 6.72
N GLU A 183 -5.77 14.19 6.63
CA GLU A 183 -5.71 15.31 5.68
C GLU A 183 -4.59 16.28 6.07
N ARG A 184 -4.45 16.57 7.36
CA ARG A 184 -3.34 17.37 7.87
C ARG A 184 -1.98 16.71 7.57
N ALA A 185 -1.88 15.40 7.76
CA ALA A 185 -0.68 14.63 7.43
C ALA A 185 -0.33 14.71 5.92
N VAL A 186 -1.32 14.68 5.03
CA VAL A 186 -1.09 14.86 3.58
C VAL A 186 -0.38 16.18 3.31
N THR A 187 -0.87 17.29 3.87
CA THR A 187 -0.30 18.62 3.60
C THR A 187 1.18 18.70 3.99
N LEU A 188 1.54 18.16 5.16
CA LEU A 188 2.90 18.13 5.67
C LEU A 188 3.81 17.25 4.80
N ILE A 189 3.35 16.05 4.44
CA ILE A 189 4.16 15.10 3.66
C ILE A 189 4.31 15.57 2.20
N GLN A 190 3.30 16.24 1.62
CA GLN A 190 3.39 16.87 0.30
C GLN A 190 4.44 17.98 0.27
N GLU A 191 4.57 18.73 1.36
CA GLU A 191 5.63 19.73 1.50
C GLU A 191 7.01 19.06 1.54
N SER A 192 7.19 17.96 2.29
CA SER A 192 8.43 17.17 2.28
C SER A 192 8.77 16.66 0.88
N PHE A 193 7.77 16.13 0.16
CA PHE A 193 7.91 15.67 -1.22
C PHE A 193 8.37 16.81 -2.14
N SER A 194 7.71 17.96 -2.07
CA SER A 194 8.02 19.12 -2.92
C SER A 194 9.43 19.65 -2.67
N ARG A 195 9.85 19.74 -1.40
CA ARG A 195 11.20 20.19 -1.02
C ARG A 195 12.29 19.21 -1.46
N ALA A 196 12.03 17.90 -1.37
CA ALA A 196 12.97 16.88 -1.83
C ALA A 196 13.06 16.81 -3.36
N LEU A 197 11.94 16.95 -4.06
CA LEU A 197 11.85 16.89 -5.52
C LEU A 197 12.50 18.12 -6.20
N ASN A 198 12.29 19.30 -5.63
CA ASN A 198 12.77 20.57 -6.18
C ASN A 198 14.22 20.90 -5.80
N ASP A 199 14.97 19.96 -5.21
CA ASP A 199 16.40 20.15 -4.98
C ASP A 199 17.11 20.36 -6.32
N ARG A 200 17.83 21.49 -6.43
CA ARG A 200 18.54 21.90 -7.66
C ARG A 200 19.71 20.99 -7.99
N ARG A 201 20.20 20.22 -7.00
CA ARG A 201 21.30 19.28 -7.18
C ARG A 201 20.88 18.11 -8.07
N GLU A 202 21.73 17.81 -9.04
CA GLU A 202 21.59 16.62 -9.86
C GLU A 202 21.65 15.36 -8.99
N PHE A 203 20.75 14.41 -9.24
CA PHE A 203 20.77 13.12 -8.56
C PHE A 203 21.71 12.17 -9.31
N ARG A 204 22.82 11.78 -8.70
CA ARG A 204 23.82 10.87 -9.27
C ARG A 204 23.77 9.50 -8.58
N ALA A 205 24.32 8.46 -9.21
CA ALA A 205 24.31 7.10 -8.62
C ALA A 205 25.04 7.03 -7.28
N GLU A 206 26.07 7.87 -7.08
CA GLU A 206 26.81 8.04 -5.83
C GLU A 206 26.03 8.80 -4.74
N SER A 207 24.91 9.44 -5.10
CA SER A 207 24.03 10.18 -4.19
C SER A 207 23.22 9.31 -3.22
N ALA A 208 23.50 7.99 -3.20
CA ALA A 208 23.08 7.11 -2.12
C ALA A 208 23.97 7.26 -0.87
N ARG A 209 25.10 7.98 -0.93
CA ARG A 209 25.80 8.36 0.30
C ARG A 209 25.06 9.51 0.97
N LEU A 210 24.98 9.45 2.31
CA LEU A 210 24.43 10.52 3.13
C LEU A 210 25.52 11.57 3.31
N ASP A 211 25.40 12.69 2.61
CA ASP A 211 26.37 13.77 2.67
C ASP A 211 25.73 15.14 2.37
N ALA A 212 26.51 16.20 2.58
CA ALA A 212 26.08 17.58 2.33
C ALA A 212 26.06 17.96 0.82
N ARG A 213 26.54 17.09 -0.07
CA ARG A 213 26.76 17.38 -1.50
C ARG A 213 25.77 16.64 -2.42
N SER A 214 25.11 15.61 -1.92
CA SER A 214 24.22 14.72 -2.65
C SER A 214 22.79 15.24 -2.65
N SER A 215 22.03 14.86 -3.66
CA SER A 215 20.68 15.38 -3.87
C SER A 215 19.65 14.77 -2.92
N LYS A 216 18.76 15.62 -2.41
CA LYS A 216 17.60 15.24 -1.55
C LYS A 216 16.59 14.36 -2.29
N LYS A 217 16.70 14.26 -3.62
CA LYS A 217 15.86 13.42 -4.48
C LYS A 217 15.89 11.94 -4.09
N VAL A 218 16.90 11.49 -3.35
CA VAL A 218 16.96 10.15 -2.74
C VAL A 218 15.77 9.85 -1.82
N GLY A 219 15.13 10.89 -1.25
CA GLY A 219 13.96 10.77 -0.38
C GLY A 219 12.62 10.75 -1.09
N VAL A 220 12.57 11.04 -2.40
CA VAL A 220 11.30 11.19 -3.14
C VAL A 220 10.51 9.89 -3.14
N LEU A 221 11.14 8.77 -3.52
CA LEU A 221 10.47 7.47 -3.61
C LEU A 221 9.87 6.98 -2.27
N PRO A 222 10.60 7.00 -1.14
CA PRO A 222 10.01 6.60 0.14
C PRO A 222 8.88 7.56 0.59
N ILE A 223 8.99 8.87 0.37
CA ILE A 223 7.93 9.83 0.68
C ILE A 223 6.67 9.56 -0.16
N VAL A 224 6.83 9.33 -1.48
CA VAL A 224 5.72 8.99 -2.38
C VAL A 224 5.01 7.72 -1.95
N ASN A 225 5.74 6.69 -1.50
CA ASN A 225 5.14 5.47 -0.99
C ASN A 225 4.28 5.70 0.27
N VAL A 226 4.67 6.63 1.15
CA VAL A 226 3.84 7.04 2.30
C VAL A 226 2.60 7.79 1.82
N LEU A 227 2.73 8.74 0.89
CA LEU A 227 1.60 9.47 0.32
C LEU A 227 0.60 8.57 -0.39
N PHE A 228 1.06 7.60 -1.19
CA PHE A 228 0.19 6.57 -1.75
C PHE A 228 -0.55 5.80 -0.65
N GLY A 229 0.16 5.44 0.43
CA GLY A 229 -0.47 4.86 1.62
C GLY A 229 -1.68 5.66 2.10
N ILE A 230 -1.56 6.99 2.19
CA ILE A 230 -2.64 7.87 2.64
C ILE A 230 -3.73 8.03 1.59
N TYR A 231 -3.39 8.31 0.33
CA TYR A 231 -4.38 8.54 -0.73
C TYR A 231 -5.27 7.32 -0.99
N PHE A 232 -4.70 6.11 -0.97
CA PHE A 232 -5.49 4.89 -1.08
C PHE A 232 -6.39 4.63 0.14
N ARG A 233 -6.10 5.24 1.30
CA ARG A 233 -6.94 5.14 2.51
C ARG A 233 -8.06 6.16 2.50
N LEU A 234 -7.78 7.37 2.01
CA LEU A 234 -8.77 8.44 1.84
C LEU A 234 -9.67 8.23 0.61
N GLY A 235 -9.30 7.35 -0.32
CA GLY A 235 -10.02 7.16 -1.58
C GLY A 235 -9.69 8.20 -2.66
N ASN A 236 -8.74 9.10 -2.40
CA ASN A 236 -8.34 10.18 -3.32
C ASN A 236 -7.34 9.71 -4.39
N LEU A 237 -7.71 8.68 -5.15
CA LEU A 237 -6.83 8.04 -6.14
C LEU A 237 -6.36 8.99 -7.25
N ARG A 238 -7.17 10.00 -7.59
CA ARG A 238 -6.85 11.00 -8.62
C ARG A 238 -5.56 11.77 -8.30
N LEU A 239 -5.28 12.02 -7.02
CA LEU A 239 -4.08 12.75 -6.58
C LEU A 239 -2.79 11.94 -6.74
N CYS A 240 -2.87 10.61 -6.84
CA CYS A 240 -1.71 9.75 -7.06
C CYS A 240 -0.98 10.10 -8.37
N LYS A 241 -1.69 10.56 -9.41
CA LYS A 241 -1.09 10.95 -10.71
C LYS A 241 -0.12 12.11 -10.60
N ASN A 242 -0.32 13.00 -9.63
CA ASN A 242 0.58 14.14 -9.40
C ASN A 242 1.92 13.68 -8.80
N LEU A 243 1.95 12.52 -8.16
CA LEU A 243 3.16 11.91 -7.62
C LEU A 243 3.89 11.02 -8.63
N LEU A 244 3.15 10.41 -9.58
CA LEU A 244 3.72 9.52 -10.59
C LEU A 244 4.61 10.26 -11.58
N ARG A 245 4.09 11.34 -12.19
CA ARG A 245 4.76 12.07 -13.27
C ARG A 245 6.19 12.52 -12.91
N PRO A 246 6.46 13.11 -11.74
CA PRO A 246 7.83 13.52 -11.37
C PRO A 246 8.78 12.34 -11.14
N VAL A 247 8.28 11.23 -10.59
CA VAL A 247 9.09 10.03 -10.32
C VAL A 247 9.51 9.35 -11.62
N GLU A 248 8.60 9.28 -12.60
CA GLU A 248 8.85 8.66 -13.90
C GLU A 248 9.73 9.53 -14.79
N SER A 249 9.40 10.82 -14.93
CA SER A 249 10.16 11.76 -15.78
C SER A 249 11.62 11.93 -15.34
N GLN A 250 11.90 11.91 -14.03
CA GLN A 250 13.25 12.01 -13.51
C GLN A 250 13.93 10.63 -13.32
N GLY A 251 13.26 9.53 -13.68
CA GLY A 251 13.79 8.17 -13.58
C GLY A 251 14.21 7.79 -12.16
N LEU A 252 13.42 8.20 -11.15
CA LEU A 252 13.76 8.03 -9.72
C LEU A 252 13.36 6.65 -9.16
N ARG A 253 12.59 5.86 -9.92
CA ARG A 253 12.02 4.58 -9.49
C ARG A 253 13.07 3.51 -9.17
N ASP A 254 14.03 3.32 -10.07
CA ASP A 254 14.96 2.19 -10.05
C ASP A 254 16.34 2.56 -9.47
N ARG A 255 16.45 3.75 -8.88
CA ARG A 255 17.72 4.29 -8.37
C ARG A 255 18.01 3.85 -6.93
N PRO A 256 19.29 3.64 -6.56
CA PRO A 256 19.66 3.20 -5.23
C PRO A 256 19.32 4.26 -4.18
N VAL A 257 18.73 3.83 -3.07
CA VAL A 257 18.41 4.69 -1.91
C VAL A 257 19.49 4.52 -0.85
N ALA A 258 19.84 5.63 -0.21
CA ALA A 258 20.93 5.74 0.75
C ALA A 258 20.86 4.80 1.94
N ALA A 259 19.67 4.32 2.28
CA ALA A 259 19.48 3.41 3.41
C ALA A 259 20.13 2.03 3.23
N ALA A 260 20.54 1.67 2.01
CA ALA A 260 21.24 0.40 1.73
C ALA A 260 22.78 0.52 1.79
N ALA A 261 23.33 1.68 2.19
CA ALA A 261 24.77 1.89 2.30
C ALA A 261 25.32 1.69 3.73
N ALA A 262 24.45 1.43 4.71
CA ALA A 262 24.84 1.13 6.09
C ALA A 262 24.64 -0.36 6.38
N GLU A 263 25.50 -1.21 5.82
CA GLU A 263 25.81 -2.53 6.39
C GLU A 263 27.15 -2.95 5.80
N ARG A 264 28.20 -2.87 6.63
CA ARG A 264 29.53 -3.46 6.36
C ARG A 264 29.44 -4.98 6.11
N ASP A 265 28.28 -5.59 6.38
CA ASP A 265 27.99 -7.02 6.24
C ASP A 265 27.28 -7.41 4.93
N VAL A 266 26.98 -6.46 4.04
CA VAL A 266 26.30 -6.70 2.73
C VAL A 266 27.30 -6.79 1.56
N ALA A 267 28.60 -6.64 1.83
CA ALA A 267 29.65 -6.75 0.81
C ALA A 267 29.74 -8.16 0.20
N ASP A 268 29.33 -9.19 0.92
CA ASP A 268 29.54 -10.60 0.53
C ASP A 268 28.50 -11.13 -0.48
N ASP A 269 27.34 -10.48 -0.66
CA ASP A 269 26.32 -10.90 -1.64
C ASP A 269 25.69 -9.72 -2.41
N PRO A 270 26.18 -9.42 -3.64
CA PRO A 270 25.67 -8.33 -4.46
C PRO A 270 24.22 -8.53 -4.92
N LEU A 271 23.72 -9.77 -4.97
CA LEU A 271 22.33 -10.07 -5.33
C LEU A 271 21.38 -9.71 -4.18
N ARG A 272 21.75 -10.05 -2.94
CA ARG A 272 21.00 -9.63 -1.74
C ARG A 272 20.96 -8.12 -1.61
N ALA A 273 22.09 -7.43 -1.82
CA ALA A 273 22.16 -5.97 -1.82
C ALA A 273 21.21 -5.33 -2.86
N ARG A 274 21.19 -5.88 -4.08
CA ARG A 274 20.28 -5.44 -5.15
C ARG A 274 18.81 -5.66 -4.78
N ALA A 275 18.49 -6.81 -4.18
CA ALA A 275 17.14 -7.13 -3.77
C ALA A 275 16.64 -6.19 -2.65
N ILE A 276 17.47 -5.89 -1.65
CA ILE A 276 17.11 -4.94 -0.58
C ILE A 276 16.86 -3.54 -1.17
N ARG A 277 17.71 -3.08 -2.10
CA ARG A 277 17.54 -1.79 -2.80
C ARG A 277 16.23 -1.70 -3.61
N GLY A 278 15.77 -2.81 -4.19
CA GLY A 278 14.55 -2.86 -4.98
C GLY A 278 13.23 -2.80 -4.19
N SER A 279 13.28 -2.91 -2.85
CA SER A 279 12.09 -3.00 -2.00
C SER A 279 11.17 -1.77 -2.09
N LEU A 280 11.73 -0.56 -2.09
CA LEU A 280 10.98 0.68 -2.25
C LEU A 280 10.33 0.76 -3.64
N GLY A 281 11.05 0.32 -4.67
CA GLY A 281 10.53 0.20 -6.04
C GLY A 281 9.38 -0.81 -6.14
N ALA A 282 9.44 -1.93 -5.42
CA ALA A 282 8.34 -2.90 -5.37
C ALA A 282 7.10 -2.33 -4.66
N THR A 283 7.27 -1.53 -3.61
CA THR A 283 6.16 -0.79 -2.98
C THR A 283 5.48 0.14 -3.98
N TYR A 284 6.30 0.91 -4.69
CA TYR A 284 5.83 1.86 -5.67
C TYR A 284 5.04 1.15 -6.77
N ARG A 285 5.62 0.11 -7.38
CA ARG A 285 4.96 -0.72 -8.40
C ARG A 285 3.65 -1.34 -7.91
N TYR A 286 3.58 -1.76 -6.65
CA TYR A 286 2.31 -2.24 -6.06
C TYR A 286 1.21 -1.16 -6.10
N TYR A 287 1.52 0.08 -5.74
CA TYR A 287 0.54 1.17 -5.79
C TYR A 287 0.21 1.62 -7.22
N VAL A 288 1.22 1.73 -8.10
CA VAL A 288 1.01 2.08 -9.52
C VAL A 288 0.13 1.05 -10.20
N GLY A 289 0.43 -0.24 -10.02
CA GLY A 289 -0.36 -1.31 -10.63
C GLY A 289 -1.79 -1.38 -10.10
N ARG A 290 -2.02 -1.03 -8.82
CA ARG A 290 -3.39 -0.87 -8.29
C ARG A 290 -4.11 0.32 -8.91
N LEU A 291 -3.43 1.45 -9.09
CA LEU A 291 -4.02 2.62 -9.74
C LEU A 291 -4.40 2.31 -11.18
N ALA A 292 -3.49 1.69 -11.94
CA ALA A 292 -3.74 1.23 -13.30
C ALA A 292 -4.95 0.29 -13.37
N MET A 293 -5.08 -0.63 -12.41
CA MET A 293 -6.25 -1.52 -12.31
C MET A 293 -7.55 -0.73 -12.12
N PHE A 294 -7.57 0.27 -11.22
CA PHE A 294 -8.74 1.12 -11.00
C PHE A 294 -9.10 1.99 -12.20
N GLU A 295 -8.14 2.26 -13.09
CA GLU A 295 -8.33 3.00 -14.34
C GLU A 295 -8.59 2.09 -15.55
N ASP A 296 -8.89 0.81 -15.31
CA ASP A 296 -9.11 -0.21 -16.33
C ASP A 296 -7.91 -0.44 -17.29
N GLN A 297 -6.71 0.01 -16.92
CA GLN A 297 -5.45 -0.22 -17.63
C GLN A 297 -4.82 -1.55 -17.19
N TYR A 298 -5.41 -2.66 -17.64
CA TYR A 298 -5.03 -3.98 -17.15
C TYR A 298 -3.65 -4.47 -17.58
N ASP A 299 -3.14 -4.03 -18.75
CA ASP A 299 -1.78 -4.36 -19.21
C ASP A 299 -0.73 -3.79 -18.24
N GLY A 300 -0.77 -2.48 -17.98
CA GLY A 300 0.12 -1.83 -17.03
C GLY A 300 -0.07 -2.33 -15.60
N ALA A 301 -1.31 -2.66 -15.21
CA ALA A 301 -1.58 -3.28 -13.91
C ALA A 301 -0.88 -4.63 -13.75
N GLU A 302 -0.96 -5.51 -14.77
CA GLU A 302 -0.30 -6.81 -14.75
C GLU A 302 1.22 -6.68 -14.71
N GLU A 303 1.78 -5.76 -15.50
CA GLU A 303 3.22 -5.51 -15.53
C GLU A 303 3.74 -5.07 -14.15
N HIS A 304 3.16 -4.03 -13.58
CA HIS A 304 3.63 -3.47 -12.30
C HIS A 304 3.39 -4.42 -11.13
N LEU A 305 2.20 -5.02 -11.03
CA LEU A 305 1.90 -5.97 -9.95
C LEU A 305 2.70 -7.28 -10.10
N GLY A 306 2.93 -7.73 -11.33
CA GLY A 306 3.78 -8.87 -11.63
C GLY A 306 5.22 -8.63 -11.19
N ALA A 307 5.79 -7.49 -11.57
CA ALA A 307 7.14 -7.13 -11.18
C ALA A 307 7.30 -6.93 -9.65
N ALA A 308 6.28 -6.38 -8.97
CA ALA A 308 6.26 -6.29 -7.51
C ALA A 308 6.22 -7.69 -6.85
N TRP A 309 5.45 -8.62 -7.42
CA TRP A 309 5.34 -9.99 -6.94
C TRP A 309 6.64 -10.77 -7.10
N GLU A 310 7.29 -10.66 -8.26
CA GLU A 310 8.59 -11.28 -8.54
C GLU A 310 9.67 -10.80 -7.58
N HIS A 311 9.71 -9.49 -7.31
CA HIS A 311 10.61 -8.92 -6.33
C HIS A 311 10.40 -9.51 -4.92
N CYS A 312 9.15 -9.57 -4.45
CA CYS A 312 8.84 -10.23 -3.17
C CYS A 312 9.18 -11.73 -3.18
N ARG A 313 9.17 -12.39 -4.36
CA ARG A 313 9.57 -13.78 -4.49
C ARG A 313 11.08 -13.95 -4.30
N GLU A 314 11.86 -13.09 -4.95
CA GLU A 314 13.32 -13.04 -4.83
C GLU A 314 13.76 -12.72 -3.41
N MET A 315 13.18 -11.69 -2.78
CA MET A 315 13.50 -11.29 -1.41
C MET A 315 13.30 -12.43 -0.40
N GLY A 316 12.23 -13.20 -0.54
CA GLY A 316 11.99 -14.35 0.35
C GLY A 316 12.91 -15.55 0.13
N ARG A 317 13.85 -15.52 -0.82
CA ARG A 317 14.93 -16.50 -0.91
C ARG A 317 16.03 -16.24 0.13
N PHE A 318 16.21 -14.97 0.51
CA PHE A 318 17.27 -14.51 1.42
C PHE A 318 16.80 -14.42 2.88
N GLN A 319 15.49 -14.30 3.13
CA GLN A 319 14.89 -14.23 4.47
C GLN A 319 14.27 -15.58 4.89
N LYS A 320 15.03 -16.67 4.79
CA LYS A 320 14.58 -18.01 5.21
C LYS A 320 14.66 -18.24 6.71
N ASP A 321 15.55 -17.52 7.39
CA ASP A 321 15.78 -17.68 8.82
C ASP A 321 15.10 -16.53 9.58
N THR A 322 14.30 -16.89 10.59
CA THR A 322 13.63 -15.99 11.56
C THR A 322 12.38 -15.24 11.05
N ALA A 323 11.48 -14.89 12.01
CA ALA A 323 10.21 -14.14 12.01
C ALA A 323 9.72 -13.29 10.79
N GLY A 324 10.58 -12.94 9.83
CA GLY A 324 10.28 -12.21 8.60
C GLY A 324 9.52 -13.00 7.52
N GLU A 325 9.51 -14.34 7.55
CA GLU A 325 8.78 -15.14 6.55
C GLU A 325 7.27 -14.82 6.55
N GLY A 326 6.69 -14.60 7.74
CA GLY A 326 5.29 -14.18 7.89
C GLY A 326 5.01 -12.82 7.24
N GLY A 327 5.94 -11.87 7.35
CA GLY A 327 5.85 -10.55 6.72
C GLY A 327 5.88 -10.62 5.20
N MET A 328 6.83 -11.38 4.64
CA MET A 328 6.94 -11.56 3.19
C MET A 328 5.74 -12.30 2.60
N ARG A 329 5.27 -13.36 3.27
CA ARG A 329 4.04 -14.08 2.89
C ARG A 329 2.84 -13.13 2.84
N ARG A 330 2.72 -12.22 3.81
CA ARG A 330 1.65 -11.20 3.85
C ARG A 330 1.74 -10.23 2.68
N ASN A 331 2.93 -9.78 2.28
CA ASN A 331 3.11 -8.92 1.10
C ASN A 331 2.69 -9.62 -0.18
N ARG A 332 3.18 -10.84 -0.39
CA ARG A 332 2.82 -11.65 -1.56
C ARG A 332 1.30 -11.80 -1.66
N ARG A 333 0.63 -12.13 -0.55
CA ARG A 333 -0.84 -12.20 -0.51
C ARG A 333 -1.50 -10.86 -0.86
N ARG A 334 -1.00 -9.73 -0.34
CA ARG A 334 -1.52 -8.39 -0.67
C ARG A 334 -1.43 -8.10 -2.16
N ILE A 335 -0.29 -8.40 -2.80
CA ILE A 335 -0.11 -8.20 -4.25
C ILE A 335 -1.07 -9.11 -5.03
N LEU A 336 -1.16 -10.38 -4.64
CA LEU A 336 -2.01 -11.37 -5.31
C LEU A 336 -3.50 -11.04 -5.24
N ASN A 337 -3.98 -10.37 -4.19
CA ASN A 337 -5.36 -9.89 -4.14
C ASN A 337 -5.75 -8.99 -5.33
N TYR A 338 -4.77 -8.35 -5.97
CA TYR A 338 -4.99 -7.45 -7.11
C TYR A 338 -4.50 -8.08 -8.43
N LEU A 339 -3.34 -8.74 -8.40
CA LEU A 339 -2.77 -9.37 -9.60
C LEU A 339 -3.66 -10.51 -10.11
N LEU A 340 -4.29 -11.25 -9.20
CA LEU A 340 -5.07 -12.42 -9.56
C LEU A 340 -6.35 -12.05 -10.34
N PRO A 341 -7.21 -11.12 -9.88
CA PRO A 341 -8.32 -10.61 -10.69
C PRO A 341 -7.90 -10.12 -12.08
N VAL A 342 -6.78 -9.38 -12.18
CA VAL A 342 -6.27 -8.88 -13.46
C VAL A 342 -5.91 -10.04 -14.41
N LYS A 343 -5.16 -11.03 -13.91
CA LYS A 343 -4.81 -12.23 -14.70
C LYS A 343 -6.05 -13.06 -15.07
N MET A 344 -7.02 -13.19 -14.16
CA MET A 344 -8.27 -13.92 -14.39
C MET A 344 -9.11 -13.28 -15.50
N LEU A 345 -9.23 -11.95 -15.51
CA LEU A 345 -9.92 -11.22 -16.57
C LEU A 345 -9.29 -11.49 -17.94
N ARG A 346 -7.95 -11.61 -17.98
CA ARG A 346 -7.15 -11.97 -19.16
C ARG A 346 -7.03 -13.48 -19.37
N GLY A 347 -7.96 -14.28 -18.85
CA GLY A 347 -8.03 -15.72 -19.09
C GLY A 347 -6.93 -16.57 -18.43
N ARG A 348 -5.99 -15.98 -17.67
CA ARG A 348 -4.93 -16.69 -16.96
C ARG A 348 -5.42 -17.10 -15.57
N LEU A 349 -6.01 -18.29 -15.50
CA LEU A 349 -6.55 -18.84 -14.26
C LEU A 349 -5.47 -19.52 -13.39
N PRO A 350 -5.44 -19.26 -12.08
CA PRO A 350 -4.48 -19.90 -11.17
C PRO A 350 -4.81 -21.38 -10.92
N ALA A 351 -3.81 -22.13 -10.48
CA ALA A 351 -3.98 -23.50 -10.00
C ALA A 351 -4.54 -23.54 -8.57
N ARG A 352 -5.36 -24.55 -8.25
CA ARG A 352 -5.92 -24.76 -6.90
C ARG A 352 -4.86 -24.78 -5.80
N LYS A 353 -3.76 -25.51 -6.01
CA LYS A 353 -2.63 -25.59 -5.06
C LYS A 353 -2.00 -24.22 -4.78
N PHE A 354 -1.96 -23.34 -5.78
CA PHE A 354 -1.42 -21.99 -5.64
C PHE A 354 -2.30 -21.14 -4.71
N LEU A 355 -3.62 -21.17 -4.88
CA LEU A 355 -4.56 -20.43 -4.05
C LEU A 355 -4.51 -20.87 -2.59
N ILE A 356 -4.45 -22.18 -2.35
CA ILE A 356 -4.33 -22.74 -0.99
C ILE A 356 -3.03 -22.27 -0.33
N ARG A 357 -1.89 -22.38 -1.04
CA ARG A 357 -0.57 -21.98 -0.54
C ARG A 357 -0.52 -20.52 -0.05
N TYR A 358 -1.18 -19.61 -0.75
CA TYR A 358 -1.18 -18.19 -0.41
C TYR A 358 -2.40 -17.73 0.42
N GLY A 359 -3.27 -18.67 0.83
CA GLY A 359 -4.46 -18.37 1.64
C GLY A 359 -5.49 -17.52 0.89
N LEU A 360 -5.71 -17.81 -0.40
CA LEU A 360 -6.61 -17.09 -1.32
C LEU A 360 -7.82 -17.96 -1.66
N LYS A 361 -8.41 -18.61 -0.65
CA LYS A 361 -9.47 -19.61 -0.82
C LYS A 361 -10.76 -18.99 -1.38
N GLU A 362 -11.00 -17.71 -1.13
CA GLU A 362 -12.13 -16.95 -1.67
C GLU A 362 -12.18 -16.93 -3.21
N PHE A 363 -11.04 -17.14 -3.89
CA PHE A 363 -10.98 -17.23 -5.34
C PHE A 363 -11.20 -18.64 -5.90
N LEU A 364 -11.20 -19.68 -5.06
CA LEU A 364 -11.34 -21.07 -5.52
C LEU A 364 -12.62 -21.31 -6.32
N PRO A 365 -13.83 -21.01 -5.77
CA PRO A 365 -15.05 -21.33 -6.49
C PRO A 365 -15.25 -20.42 -7.71
N LEU A 366 -14.73 -19.18 -7.69
CA LEU A 366 -14.68 -18.30 -8.87
C LEU A 366 -13.80 -18.86 -10.00
N VAL A 367 -12.63 -19.39 -9.67
CA VAL A 367 -11.71 -19.94 -10.66
C VAL A 367 -12.23 -21.25 -11.24
N GLU A 368 -12.84 -22.09 -10.42
CA GLU A 368 -13.44 -23.36 -10.85
C GLU A 368 -14.68 -23.12 -11.73
N SER A 369 -15.55 -22.20 -11.34
CA SER A 369 -16.71 -21.79 -12.13
C SER A 369 -16.35 -21.16 -13.48
N ILE A 370 -15.37 -20.25 -13.54
CA ILE A 370 -14.88 -19.71 -14.83
C ILE A 370 -14.33 -20.84 -15.70
N ARG A 371 -13.58 -21.79 -15.14
CA ARG A 371 -13.00 -22.91 -15.91
C ARG A 371 -14.08 -23.82 -16.51
N GLN A 372 -15.16 -24.07 -15.77
CA GLN A 372 -16.24 -24.98 -16.17
C GLN A 372 -17.36 -24.31 -16.99
N GLY A 373 -17.44 -22.98 -16.96
CA GLY A 373 -18.58 -22.23 -17.48
C GLY A 373 -19.82 -22.29 -16.58
N ASP A 374 -19.64 -22.49 -15.27
CA ASP A 374 -20.73 -22.58 -14.30
C ASP A 374 -21.08 -21.19 -13.76
N LEU A 375 -22.08 -20.55 -14.37
CA LEU A 375 -22.47 -19.18 -14.02
C LEU A 375 -23.17 -19.06 -12.67
N ARG A 376 -23.82 -20.12 -12.19
CA ARG A 376 -24.51 -20.11 -10.90
C ARG A 376 -23.49 -20.04 -9.78
N THR A 377 -22.59 -21.02 -9.72
CA THR A 377 -21.52 -21.05 -8.71
C THR A 377 -20.67 -19.78 -8.79
N PHE A 378 -20.47 -19.20 -9.98
CA PHE A 378 -19.78 -17.92 -10.13
C PHE A 378 -20.52 -16.78 -9.43
N ASN A 379 -21.82 -16.59 -9.69
CA ASN A 379 -22.63 -15.54 -9.09
C ASN A 379 -22.74 -15.72 -7.57
N ASP A 380 -23.07 -16.94 -7.11
CA ASP A 380 -23.18 -17.28 -5.69
C ASP A 380 -21.85 -16.97 -4.96
N SER A 381 -20.71 -17.28 -5.58
CA SER A 381 -19.40 -16.98 -5.00
C SER A 381 -19.08 -15.49 -4.93
N LEU A 382 -19.52 -14.71 -5.93
CA LEU A 382 -19.37 -13.25 -5.89
C LEU A 382 -20.21 -12.65 -4.76
N GLU A 383 -21.42 -13.14 -4.55
CA GLU A 383 -22.33 -12.71 -3.48
C GLU A 383 -21.77 -13.07 -2.10
N VAL A 384 -21.38 -14.33 -1.89
CA VAL A 384 -20.81 -14.82 -0.61
C VAL A 384 -19.59 -14.01 -0.18
N TYR A 385 -18.73 -13.60 -1.12
CA TYR A 385 -17.51 -12.84 -0.82
C TYR A 385 -17.61 -11.35 -1.20
N GLN A 386 -18.82 -10.83 -1.43
CA GLN A 386 -19.05 -9.48 -1.94
C GLN A 386 -18.38 -8.41 -1.10
N GLU A 387 -18.62 -8.41 0.22
CA GLU A 387 -18.02 -7.42 1.13
C GLU A 387 -16.49 -7.43 1.10
N VAL A 388 -15.89 -8.62 0.99
CA VAL A 388 -14.43 -8.78 0.96
C VAL A 388 -13.86 -8.17 -0.31
N PHE A 389 -14.49 -8.40 -1.45
CA PHE A 389 -14.05 -7.86 -2.74
C PHE A 389 -14.34 -6.37 -2.89
N ILE A 390 -15.46 -5.87 -2.35
CA ILE A 390 -15.78 -4.44 -2.32
C ILE A 390 -14.75 -3.69 -1.48
N ARG A 391 -14.46 -4.17 -0.27
CA ARG A 391 -13.45 -3.56 0.63
C ARG A 391 -12.06 -3.53 0.00
N ARG A 392 -11.74 -4.50 -0.86
CA ARG A 392 -10.46 -4.54 -1.60
C ARG A 392 -10.49 -3.65 -2.84
N GLY A 393 -11.66 -3.30 -3.37
CA GLY A 393 -11.84 -2.60 -4.63
C GLY A 393 -11.68 -3.51 -5.85
N THR A 394 -11.93 -4.81 -5.73
CA THR A 394 -11.75 -5.79 -6.81
C THR A 394 -13.05 -6.39 -7.33
N PHE A 395 -14.19 -6.05 -6.71
CA PHE A 395 -15.49 -6.63 -7.04
C PHE A 395 -15.87 -6.42 -8.51
N LEU A 396 -15.88 -5.16 -8.98
CA LEU A 396 -16.25 -4.84 -10.37
C LEU A 396 -15.33 -5.51 -11.40
N LEU A 397 -14.05 -5.66 -11.08
CA LEU A 397 -13.10 -6.37 -11.93
C LEU A 397 -13.40 -7.87 -12.00
N LEU A 398 -13.75 -8.48 -10.86
CA LEU A 398 -14.15 -9.88 -10.81
C LEU A 398 -15.47 -10.10 -11.54
N GLU A 399 -16.44 -9.19 -11.41
CA GLU A 399 -17.68 -9.23 -12.18
C GLU A 399 -17.41 -9.21 -13.70
N LYS A 400 -16.47 -8.38 -14.17
CA LYS A 400 -16.02 -8.40 -15.59
C LYS A 400 -15.48 -9.77 -16.03
N CYS A 401 -14.96 -10.61 -15.13
CA CYS A 401 -14.51 -11.97 -15.44
C CYS A 401 -15.67 -12.91 -15.84
N LYS A 402 -16.93 -12.56 -15.55
CA LYS A 402 -18.13 -13.29 -15.97
C LYS A 402 -18.17 -13.49 -17.49
N SER A 403 -17.64 -12.54 -18.26
CA SER A 403 -17.50 -12.65 -19.72
C SER A 403 -16.70 -13.89 -20.17
N VAL A 404 -15.65 -14.26 -19.42
CA VAL A 404 -14.84 -15.45 -19.70
C VAL A 404 -15.62 -16.72 -19.31
N CYS A 405 -16.42 -16.66 -18.25
CA CYS A 405 -17.30 -17.75 -17.83
C CYS A 405 -18.38 -18.05 -18.89
N TYR A 406 -19.10 -17.03 -19.39
CA TYR A 406 -20.06 -17.15 -20.49
C TYR A 406 -19.43 -17.80 -21.73
N ARG A 407 -18.26 -17.30 -22.14
CA ARG A 407 -17.52 -17.88 -23.27
C ARG A 407 -17.24 -19.36 -23.05
N ASN A 408 -16.81 -19.76 -21.85
CA ASN A 408 -16.49 -21.15 -21.55
C ASN A 408 -17.75 -22.05 -21.49
N LEU A 409 -18.89 -21.52 -21.04
CA LEU A 409 -20.18 -22.21 -21.13
C LEU A 409 -20.55 -22.49 -22.59
N PHE A 410 -20.52 -21.48 -23.46
CA PHE A 410 -20.84 -21.66 -24.87
C PHE A 410 -19.85 -22.59 -25.59
N LYS A 411 -18.56 -22.50 -25.25
CA LYS A 411 -17.56 -23.45 -25.74
C LYS A 411 -17.91 -24.88 -25.33
N ARG A 412 -18.34 -25.09 -24.09
CA ARG A 412 -18.72 -26.42 -23.59
C ARG A 412 -19.95 -26.95 -24.33
N LEU A 413 -20.96 -26.12 -24.55
CA LEU A 413 -22.15 -26.51 -25.35
C LEU A 413 -21.78 -26.88 -26.78
N TYR A 414 -20.91 -26.10 -27.43
CA TYR A 414 -20.36 -26.44 -28.74
C TYR A 414 -19.65 -27.80 -28.75
N LEU A 415 -18.80 -28.06 -27.74
CA LEU A 415 -18.06 -29.33 -27.66
C LEU A 415 -18.97 -30.54 -27.37
N ILE A 416 -20.05 -30.35 -26.61
CA ILE A 416 -21.02 -31.42 -26.31
C ILE A 416 -21.88 -31.74 -27.54
N THR A 417 -22.38 -30.72 -28.22
CA THR A 417 -23.30 -30.89 -29.35
C THR A 417 -22.60 -31.21 -30.65
N GLY A 418 -21.35 -30.74 -30.85
CA GLY A 418 -20.62 -30.85 -32.10
C GLY A 418 -21.18 -29.99 -33.24
N LEU A 419 -22.20 -29.17 -32.97
CA LEU A 419 -22.91 -28.40 -34.00
C LEU A 419 -22.25 -27.03 -34.22
N THR A 420 -22.10 -26.65 -35.48
CA THR A 420 -21.65 -25.29 -35.84
C THR A 420 -22.80 -24.28 -35.84
N GLN A 421 -24.05 -24.75 -35.89
CA GLN A 421 -25.24 -23.92 -35.77
C GLN A 421 -25.96 -24.32 -34.49
N LEU A 422 -25.94 -23.45 -33.48
CA LEU A 422 -26.54 -23.69 -32.18
C LEU A 422 -27.84 -22.90 -32.05
N PRO A 423 -29.01 -23.57 -31.96
CA PRO A 423 -30.25 -22.90 -31.63
C PRO A 423 -30.14 -22.19 -30.28
N LEU A 424 -30.61 -20.94 -30.21
CA LEU A 424 -30.59 -20.18 -28.96
C LEU A 424 -31.48 -20.83 -27.89
N SER A 425 -32.52 -21.54 -28.29
CA SER A 425 -33.34 -22.37 -27.40
C SER A 425 -32.53 -23.47 -26.70
N SER A 426 -31.58 -24.12 -27.39
CA SER A 426 -30.68 -25.11 -26.78
C SER A 426 -29.74 -24.46 -25.76
N ILE A 427 -29.28 -23.24 -26.05
CA ILE A 427 -28.47 -22.45 -25.12
C ILE A 427 -29.31 -22.07 -23.89
N LEU A 428 -30.55 -21.63 -24.08
CA LEU A 428 -31.49 -21.30 -23.00
C LEU A 428 -31.73 -22.49 -22.06
N VAL A 429 -31.88 -23.70 -22.60
CA VAL A 429 -31.99 -24.93 -21.79
C VAL A 429 -30.76 -25.12 -20.91
N ALA A 430 -29.56 -24.84 -21.41
CA ALA A 430 -28.34 -24.92 -20.61
C ALA A 430 -28.33 -23.90 -19.46
N PHE A 431 -28.77 -22.66 -19.69
CA PHE A 431 -28.92 -21.66 -18.63
C PHE A 431 -29.95 -22.08 -17.57
N ARG A 432 -31.11 -22.56 -18.00
CA ARG A 432 -32.15 -23.08 -17.10
C ARG A 432 -31.65 -24.27 -16.28
N SER A 433 -30.83 -25.15 -16.86
CA SER A 433 -30.22 -26.26 -16.13
C SER A 433 -29.25 -25.80 -15.03
N LEU A 434 -28.66 -24.62 -15.19
CA LEU A 434 -27.85 -23.95 -14.17
C LEU A 434 -28.71 -23.12 -13.20
N GLN A 435 -30.04 -23.13 -13.33
CA GLN A 435 -30.96 -22.28 -12.54
C GLN A 435 -30.64 -20.79 -12.66
N VAL A 436 -30.14 -20.37 -13.83
CA VAL A 436 -29.95 -18.95 -14.16
C VAL A 436 -31.17 -18.51 -14.94
N ASP A 437 -31.94 -17.59 -14.35
CA ASP A 437 -33.06 -16.96 -15.02
C ASP A 437 -32.55 -15.99 -16.08
N ILE A 438 -32.90 -16.25 -17.34
CA ILE A 438 -32.45 -15.50 -18.51
C ILE A 438 -33.41 -15.76 -19.67
N ASP A 439 -33.64 -14.75 -20.50
CA ASP A 439 -34.43 -14.90 -21.73
C ASP A 439 -33.54 -15.00 -22.99
N LEU A 440 -34.17 -15.17 -24.15
CA LEU A 440 -33.45 -15.29 -25.42
C LEU A 440 -32.77 -13.98 -25.85
N ASP A 441 -33.34 -12.83 -25.50
CA ASP A 441 -32.84 -11.53 -25.92
C ASP A 441 -31.58 -11.16 -25.11
N GLU A 442 -31.55 -11.49 -23.82
CA GLU A 442 -30.35 -11.42 -22.98
C GLU A 442 -29.24 -12.36 -23.48
N ILE A 443 -29.57 -13.59 -23.87
CA ILE A 443 -28.60 -14.52 -24.47
C ILE A 443 -28.00 -13.95 -25.75
N GLU A 444 -28.83 -13.36 -26.63
CA GLU A 444 -28.36 -12.69 -27.84
C GLU A 444 -27.43 -11.53 -27.52
N CYS A 445 -27.79 -10.70 -26.54
CA CYS A 445 -26.96 -9.58 -26.09
C CYS A 445 -25.59 -10.06 -25.57
N ILE A 446 -25.55 -11.11 -24.76
CA ILE A 446 -24.30 -11.70 -24.27
C ILE A 446 -23.45 -12.22 -25.44
N LEU A 447 -24.06 -12.98 -26.36
CA LEU A 447 -23.36 -13.52 -27.52
C LEU A 447 -22.81 -12.41 -28.42
N ALA A 448 -23.59 -11.37 -28.68
CA ALA A 448 -23.18 -10.22 -29.48
C ALA A 448 -21.94 -9.54 -28.86
N ASN A 449 -21.94 -9.35 -27.54
CA ASN A 449 -20.80 -8.80 -26.80
C ASN A 449 -19.56 -9.71 -26.89
N LEU A 450 -19.73 -11.02 -26.81
CA LEU A 450 -18.62 -11.97 -26.93
C LEU A 450 -18.05 -12.04 -28.36
N ILE A 451 -18.91 -11.92 -29.38
CA ILE A 451 -18.49 -11.85 -30.79
C ILE A 451 -17.74 -10.55 -31.04
N PHE A 452 -18.27 -9.42 -30.59
CA PHE A 452 -17.62 -8.11 -30.70
C PHE A 452 -16.21 -8.11 -30.07
N ARG A 453 -16.04 -8.74 -28.91
CA ARG A 453 -14.74 -8.89 -28.24
C ARG A 453 -13.81 -9.93 -28.89
N GLY A 454 -14.29 -10.68 -29.89
CA GLY A 454 -13.55 -11.77 -30.53
C GLY A 454 -13.40 -13.02 -29.68
N TYR A 455 -14.11 -13.12 -28.55
CA TYR A 455 -14.09 -14.28 -27.65
C TYR A 455 -14.81 -15.49 -28.26
N VAL A 456 -15.76 -15.21 -29.16
CA VAL A 456 -16.49 -16.16 -30.00
C VAL A 456 -16.35 -15.69 -31.46
N LYS A 457 -16.01 -16.59 -32.38
CA LYS A 457 -16.00 -16.30 -33.82
C LYS A 457 -17.24 -16.89 -34.46
N GLY A 458 -18.07 -16.03 -35.03
CA GLY A 458 -19.35 -16.42 -35.61
C GLY A 458 -20.26 -15.20 -35.79
N TYR A 459 -21.53 -15.47 -36.08
CA TYR A 459 -22.58 -14.45 -36.14
C TYR A 459 -23.89 -15.00 -35.58
N ILE A 460 -24.79 -14.11 -35.18
CA ILE A 460 -26.14 -14.46 -34.73
C ILE A 460 -27.09 -14.24 -35.90
N SER A 461 -27.85 -15.26 -36.27
CA SER A 461 -28.95 -15.13 -37.22
C SER A 461 -30.24 -14.88 -36.45
N HIS A 462 -30.53 -13.60 -36.16
CA HIS A 462 -31.67 -13.18 -35.34
C HIS A 462 -33.01 -13.78 -35.81
N ALA A 463 -33.31 -13.68 -37.12
CA ALA A 463 -34.54 -14.22 -37.70
C ALA A 463 -34.74 -15.73 -37.48
N LYS A 464 -33.63 -16.49 -37.39
CA LYS A 464 -33.67 -17.95 -37.17
C LYS A 464 -33.43 -18.33 -35.70
N ARG A 465 -33.12 -17.36 -34.82
CA ARG A 465 -32.71 -17.58 -33.43
C ARG A 465 -31.63 -18.67 -33.31
N ILE A 466 -30.57 -18.55 -34.11
CA ILE A 466 -29.39 -19.45 -34.08
C ILE A 466 -28.08 -18.66 -33.98
N LEU A 467 -27.13 -19.20 -33.23
CA LEU A 467 -25.72 -18.81 -33.26
C LEU A 467 -24.99 -19.66 -34.30
N VAL A 468 -24.38 -19.03 -35.30
CA VAL A 468 -23.55 -19.70 -36.32
C VAL A 468 -22.09 -19.49 -35.99
N LEU A 469 -21.40 -20.55 -35.61
CA LEU A 469 -19.99 -20.57 -35.22
C LEU A 469 -19.06 -20.75 -36.42
N SER A 470 -17.89 -20.14 -36.36
CA SER A 470 -16.81 -20.36 -37.33
C SER A 470 -16.40 -21.83 -37.36
N LYS A 471 -16.21 -22.39 -38.57
CA LYS A 471 -15.62 -23.74 -38.74
C LYS A 471 -14.17 -23.80 -38.28
N LYS A 472 -13.44 -22.67 -38.34
CA LYS A 472 -12.05 -22.57 -37.93
C LYS A 472 -11.95 -21.81 -36.60
N ASP A 473 -11.56 -22.52 -35.55
CA ASP A 473 -11.32 -21.99 -34.20
C ASP A 473 -12.45 -21.05 -33.68
N PRO A 474 -13.66 -21.57 -33.43
CA PRO A 474 -14.81 -20.77 -32.99
C PRO A 474 -14.63 -20.09 -31.63
N PHE A 475 -13.68 -20.57 -30.82
CA PHE A 475 -13.38 -20.05 -29.48
C PHE A 475 -11.86 -19.85 -29.35
N PRO A 476 -11.29 -18.80 -29.95
CA PRO A 476 -9.86 -18.57 -29.96
C PRO A 476 -9.33 -18.38 -28.53
N LYS A 477 -8.22 -19.05 -28.21
CA LYS A 477 -7.53 -18.87 -26.91
C LYS A 477 -6.81 -17.52 -26.85
N SER A 478 -6.23 -17.07 -27.96
CA SER A 478 -5.48 -15.81 -28.07
C SER A 478 -6.34 -14.56 -27.86
N ALA A 479 -7.65 -14.65 -28.08
CA ALA A 479 -8.55 -13.51 -27.83
C ALA A 479 -8.78 -13.28 -26.33
N VAL A 480 -8.73 -14.34 -25.53
CA VAL A 480 -9.00 -14.32 -24.09
C VAL A 480 -7.70 -14.21 -23.29
N ILE A 481 -6.68 -15.00 -23.67
CA ILE A 481 -5.35 -14.98 -23.07
C ILE A 481 -4.52 -13.92 -23.79
N LYS A 482 -4.50 -12.72 -23.20
CA LYS A 482 -3.65 -11.61 -23.64
C LYS A 482 -2.45 -11.48 -22.72
#